data_AF-A0A947FNQ3-F1
#
_entry.id   AF-A0A947FNQ3-F1
#
_cell.length_a   1.000
_cell.length_b   1.000
_cell.length_c   1.000
_cell.angle_alpha   90.00
_cell.angle_beta   90.00
_cell.angle_gamma   90.00
#
_symmetry.space_group_name_H-M   'P 1'
#
loop_
_entity.id
_entity.type
_entity.pdbx_description
1 polymer ?
#
loop_
_entity_poly.entity_id
_entity_poly.type
_entity_poly.pdbx_seq_one_letter_code
_entity_poly.pdbx_strand_id
1 'polypeptide(L)' 'YGPFNYNGQFTSDSNARFEQWLKERDPQSGIRDFEALDRLASQAGLELAKDYEMPANNRLLYWKKL' A
#
# COMPACT_ATOMS: atom_id res chain seq x y z
N TYR A 1 -2.13 1.55 7.25
CA TYR A 1 -0.76 2.02 7.56
C TYR A 1 0.23 0.95 7.14
N GLY A 2 1.33 1.34 6.50
CA GLY A 2 2.39 0.42 6.08
C GLY A 2 3.05 0.86 4.78
N PRO A 3 3.93 0.04 4.19
CA PRO A 3 4.48 0.30 2.89
C PRO A 3 3.41 0.07 1.81
N PHE A 4 3.40 0.93 0.81
CA PHE A 4 2.57 0.79 -0.39
C PHE A 4 3.40 1.12 -1.62
N ASN A 5 3.06 0.46 -2.72
CA ASN A 5 3.55 0.79 -4.05
C ASN A 5 2.61 1.79 -4.71
N TYR A 6 3.18 2.67 -5.52
CA TYR A 6 2.43 3.60 -6.36
C TYR A 6 2.86 3.39 -7.80
N ASN A 7 1.90 3.35 -8.72
CA ASN A 7 2.13 3.02 -10.13
C ASN A 7 2.88 1.70 -10.33
N GLY A 8 2.67 0.73 -9.43
CA GLY A 8 3.37 -0.57 -9.43
C GLY A 8 4.88 -0.49 -9.15
N GLN A 9 5.38 0.64 -8.64
CA GLN A 9 6.79 0.82 -8.31
C GLN A 9 7.03 0.77 -6.80
N PHE A 10 8.15 0.17 -6.40
CA PHE A 10 8.61 0.24 -5.02
C PHE A 10 9.02 1.67 -4.68
N THR A 11 8.62 2.12 -3.49
CA THR A 11 8.93 3.45 -2.98
C THR A 11 10.32 3.55 -2.34
N SER A 12 11.03 2.43 -2.16
CA SER A 12 12.42 2.37 -1.67
C SER A 12 13.06 1.00 -1.91
N ASP A 13 14.40 0.94 -1.90
CA ASP A 13 15.14 -0.33 -1.97
C ASP A 13 14.86 -1.25 -0.78
N SER A 14 14.60 -0.68 0.40
CA SER A 14 14.20 -1.47 1.58
C SER A 14 12.85 -2.13 1.38
N ASN A 15 11.91 -1.47 0.70
CA ASN A 15 10.60 -2.04 0.37
C ASN A 15 10.74 -3.17 -0.66
N ALA A 16 11.62 -3.02 -1.66
CA ALA A 16 11.90 -4.08 -2.62
C ALA A 16 12.50 -5.34 -1.96
N ARG A 17 13.41 -5.18 -1.00
CA ARG A 17 13.93 -6.32 -0.21
C ARG A 17 12.88 -6.92 0.70
N PHE A 18 12.03 -6.09 1.31
CA PHE A 18 10.94 -6.57 2.15
C PHE A 18 9.90 -7.39 1.37
N GLU A 19 9.58 -6.98 0.14
CA GLU A 19 8.76 -7.75 -0.80
C GLU A 19 9.32 -9.16 -1.03
N GLN A 20 10.62 -9.26 -1.33
CA GLN A 20 11.27 -10.55 -1.55
C GLN A 20 11.16 -11.44 -0.31
N TRP A 21 11.48 -10.89 0.86
CA TRP A 21 11.35 -11.61 2.13
C TRP A 21 9.91 -12.08 2.42
N LEU A 22 8.90 -11.26 2.10
CA LEU A 22 7.49 -11.64 2.24
C LEU A 22 7.14 -12.84 1.34
N LYS A 23 7.56 -12.79 0.06
CA LYS A 23 7.28 -13.83 -0.94
C LYS A 23 8.02 -15.13 -0.69
N GLU A 24 9.23 -15.09 -0.12
CA GLU A 24 9.97 -16.28 0.31
C GLU A 24 9.20 -17.05 1.39
N ARG A 25 8.51 -16.34 2.29
CA ARG A 25 7.73 -16.96 3.37
C ARG A 25 6.35 -17.42 2.90
N ASP A 26 5.69 -16.61 2.07
CA ASP A 26 4.40 -16.91 1.48
C ASP A 26 4.30 -16.24 0.10
N PRO A 27 4.25 -17.01 -1.00
CA PRO A 27 4.17 -16.46 -2.35
C PRO A 27 2.97 -15.55 -2.62
N GLN A 28 1.91 -15.61 -1.80
CA GLN A 28 0.73 -14.73 -1.91
C GLN A 28 0.90 -13.41 -1.13
N SER A 29 1.92 -13.30 -0.29
CA SER A 29 2.23 -12.09 0.45
C SER A 29 2.99 -11.07 -0.41
N GLY A 30 2.90 -9.80 -0.03
CA GLY A 30 3.58 -8.70 -0.71
C GLY A 30 3.12 -7.32 -0.21
N ILE A 31 3.85 -6.30 -0.63
CA ILE A 31 3.51 -4.89 -0.49
C ILE A 31 2.33 -4.59 -1.41
N ARG A 32 1.34 -3.88 -0.89
CA ARG A 32 0.09 -3.61 -1.61
C ARG A 32 0.25 -2.42 -2.54
N ASP A 33 -0.37 -2.51 -3.71
CA ASP A 33 -0.53 -1.37 -4.61
C ASP A 33 -1.63 -0.43 -4.08
N PHE A 34 -1.31 0.85 -3.99
CA PHE A 34 -2.24 1.88 -3.57
C PHE A 34 -3.50 1.88 -4.46
N GLU A 35 -3.33 1.81 -5.78
CA GLU A 35 -4.44 1.91 -6.74
C GLU A 35 -5.39 0.70 -6.65
N ALA A 36 -4.88 -0.48 -6.27
CA ALA A 36 -5.71 -1.65 -6.04
C ALA A 36 -6.60 -1.46 -4.80
N LEU A 37 -6.03 -0.91 -3.72
CA LEU A 37 -6.78 -0.60 -2.50
C LEU A 37 -7.78 0.53 -2.70
N ASP A 38 -7.40 1.56 -3.45
CA ASP A 38 -8.28 2.71 -3.69
C ASP A 38 -9.49 2.33 -4.56
N ARG A 39 -9.29 1.47 -5.57
CA ARG A 39 -10.40 0.88 -6.34
C ARG A 39 -11.31 0.03 -5.45
N LEU A 40 -10.74 -0.80 -4.57
CA LEU A 40 -11.52 -1.62 -3.64
C LEU A 40 -12.33 -0.75 -2.67
N ALA A 41 -11.72 0.30 -2.13
CA ALA A 41 -12.38 1.26 -1.25
C ALA A 41 -13.53 1.98 -1.97
N SER A 42 -13.31 2.42 -3.20
CA SER A 42 -14.32 3.06 -4.04
C SER A 42 -15.52 2.15 -4.29
N GLN A 43 -15.29 0.86 -4.60
CA GLN A 43 -16.35 -0.14 -4.76
C GLN A 43 -17.15 -0.38 -3.47
N ALA A 44 -16.54 -0.13 -2.32
CA ALA A 44 -17.19 -0.20 -1.01
C ALA A 44 -17.89 1.11 -0.59
N GLY A 45 -17.94 2.13 -1.46
CA GLY A 45 -18.54 3.43 -1.14
C GLY A 45 -17.68 4.29 -0.19
N LEU A 46 -16.37 4.09 -0.22
CA LEU A 46 -15.40 4.89 0.53
C LEU A 46 -14.63 5.80 -0.43
N GLU A 47 -14.33 7.02 0.02
CA GLU A 47 -13.53 8.00 -0.72
C GLU A 47 -12.21 8.22 0.02
N LEU A 48 -11.08 8.29 -0.70
CA LEU A 48 -9.80 8.63 -0.12
C LEU A 48 -9.83 10.08 0.37
N ALA A 49 -9.77 10.24 1.69
CA ALA A 49 -9.76 11.56 2.31
C ALA A 49 -8.34 12.10 2.47
N LYS A 50 -7.39 11.24 2.85
CA LYS A 50 -5.98 11.63 3.06
C LYS A 50 -5.02 10.47 2.78
N ASP A 51 -3.85 10.83 2.30
CA ASP A 51 -2.69 9.97 2.18
C ASP A 51 -1.50 10.70 2.83
N TYR A 52 -1.04 10.19 3.97
CA TYR A 52 0.04 10.80 4.75
C TYR A 52 1.35 10.04 4.57
N GLU A 53 2.43 10.79 4.31
CA GLU A 53 3.78 10.24 4.40
C GLU A 53 4.13 9.98 5.86
N MET A 54 4.76 8.83 6.12
CA MET A 54 5.17 8.41 7.44
C MET A 54 6.64 7.96 7.42
N PRO A 55 7.34 7.97 8.56
CA PRO A 55 8.72 7.49 8.64
C PRO A 55 8.91 6.06 8.10
N ALA A 56 10.14 5.75 7.69
CA ALA A 56 10.54 4.46 7.15
C ALA A 56 9.77 4.04 5.87
N ASN A 57 9.52 5.00 4.96
CA ASN A 57 8.86 4.78 3.67
C ASN A 57 7.45 4.15 3.80
N ASN A 58 6.75 4.48 4.89
CA ASN A 58 5.37 4.06 5.12
C ASN A 58 4.39 5.15 4.71
N ARG A 59 3.12 4.74 4.53
CA ARG A 59 1.99 5.65 4.35
C ARG A 59 0.88 5.35 5.34
N LEU A 60 0.09 6.36 5.65
CA LEU A 60 -1.22 6.22 6.28
C LEU A 60 -2.29 6.66 5.28
N LEU A 61 -2.99 5.69 4.72
CA LEU A 61 -4.15 5.88 3.86
C LEU A 61 -5.41 5.96 4.72
N TYR A 62 -6.15 7.06 4.58
CA TYR A 62 -7.38 7.34 5.31
C TYR A 62 -8.52 7.54 4.31
N TRP A 63 -9.43 6.57 4.28
CA TRP A 63 -10.69 6.68 3.55
C TRP A 63 -11.83 7.00 4.52
N LYS A 64 -12.82 7.74 4.02
CA LYS A 64 -14.07 8.04 4.73
C LYS A 64 -15.25 7.43 3.97
N LYS A 65 -16.30 7.07 4.67
CA LYS A 65 -17.55 6.63 4.06
C LYS A 65 -18.29 7.83 3.48
N LEU A 66 -18.83 7.66 2.27
CA LEU A 66 -19.77 8.61 1.65
C LEU A 66 -21.11 8.63 2.38
#